data_AF-H1HC51-F1
#
_entry.id   AF-H1HC51-F1
#
_cell.length_a   1.000
_cell.length_b   1.000
_cell.length_c   1.000
_cell.angle_alpha   90.00
_cell.angle_beta   90.00
_cell.angle_gamma   90.00
#
_symmetry.space_group_name_H-M   'P 1'
#
loop_
_entity.id
_entity.type
_entity.pdbx_description
1 polymer ?
#
loop_
_entity_poly.entity_id
_entity_poly.type
_entity_poly.pdbx_seq_one_letter_code
_entity_poly.pdbx_strand_id
1 'polypeptide(L)'
;MTNNEKIVELIGIFEKAKEKFLKDEKEIIRIDINERTLSARLMFHLQTILLEDKLYREKYKTYSVDCEYNRINEYKIKTLKRYENFEIDDNSDKIRKIFPDIILHKRKEEDNLIVIEMKKSTSNNKDCKEKDRERLKIMTDLNDPNNFNYTLGVYFEVDIIGNNNHIIEFFVNGKEYKKN
;
A
#
# COMPACT_ATOMS: atom_id res chain seq x y z
N MET A 1 -7.94 21.92 -0.80
CA MET A 1 -6.77 21.20 -0.27
C MET A 1 -5.74 21.12 -1.37
N THR A 2 -4.53 21.63 -1.15
CA THR A 2 -3.41 21.48 -2.09
C THR A 2 -2.98 20.01 -2.17
N ASN A 3 -2.25 19.63 -3.22
CA ASN A 3 -1.77 18.25 -3.36
C ASN A 3 -0.89 17.83 -2.17
N ASN A 4 -0.07 18.76 -1.65
CA ASN A 4 0.78 18.54 -0.48
C ASN A 4 -0.03 18.34 0.80
N GLU A 5 -1.08 19.13 1.03
CA GLU A 5 -1.96 18.95 2.19
C GLU A 5 -2.63 17.57 2.17
N LYS A 6 -3.06 17.10 0.99
CA LYS A 6 -3.65 15.77 0.83
C LYS A 6 -2.62 14.66 1.13
N ILE A 7 -1.39 14.78 0.65
CA ILE A 7 -0.31 13.81 0.94
C ILE A 7 -0.04 13.73 2.45
N VAL A 8 0.11 14.87 3.12
CA VAL A 8 0.34 14.93 4.57
C VAL A 8 -0.81 14.29 5.35
N GLU A 9 -2.05 14.54 4.93
CA GLU A 9 -3.23 13.93 5.55
C GLU A 9 -3.27 12.40 5.36
N LEU A 10 -2.99 11.90 4.15
CA LEU A 10 -2.94 10.45 3.88
C LEU A 10 -1.82 9.76 4.67
N ILE A 11 -0.66 10.40 4.82
CA ILE A 11 0.41 9.91 5.70
C ILE A 11 -0.09 9.85 7.15
N GLY A 12 -0.80 10.88 7.62
CA GLY A 12 -1.38 10.91 8.97
C GLY A 12 -2.38 9.77 9.21
N ILE A 13 -3.21 9.45 8.21
CA ILE A 13 -4.14 8.29 8.28
C ILE A 13 -3.36 6.99 8.41
N PHE A 14 -2.33 6.77 7.58
CA PHE A 14 -1.49 5.58 7.66
C PHE A 14 -0.77 5.46 9.00
N GLU A 15 -0.12 6.53 9.46
CA GLU A 15 0.63 6.55 10.73
C GLU A 15 -0.28 6.19 11.91
N LYS A 16 -1.46 6.80 11.99
CA LYS A 16 -2.44 6.51 13.05
C LYS A 16 -2.90 5.06 13.02
N ALA A 17 -3.11 4.49 11.83
CA ALA A 17 -3.51 3.09 11.67
C ALA A 17 -2.39 2.12 12.03
N LYS A 18 -1.16 2.42 11.60
CA LYS A 18 0.03 1.65 11.98
C LYS A 18 0.23 1.65 13.49
N GLU A 19 0.13 2.81 14.16
CA GLU A 19 0.29 2.88 15.61
C GLU A 19 -0.72 2.00 16.34
N LYS A 20 -1.98 2.02 15.90
CA LYS A 20 -3.04 1.16 16.46
C LYS A 20 -2.78 -0.32 16.17
N PHE A 21 -2.38 -0.65 14.93
CA PHE A 21 -1.97 -2.00 14.53
C PHE A 21 -0.81 -2.53 15.39
N LEU A 22 0.30 -1.80 15.50
CA LEU A 22 1.47 -2.20 16.30
C LEU A 22 1.14 -2.33 17.79
N LYS A 23 0.18 -1.55 18.28
CA LYS A 23 -0.27 -1.61 19.67
C LYS A 23 -1.18 -2.79 19.96
N ASP A 24 -2.20 -2.98 19.13
CA ASP A 24 -3.31 -3.91 19.38
C ASP A 24 -2.99 -5.33 18.87
N GLU A 25 -2.12 -5.48 17.87
CA GLU A 25 -1.78 -6.75 17.21
C GLU A 25 -0.45 -7.36 17.68
N LYS A 26 0.07 -6.94 18.85
CA LYS A 26 1.40 -7.36 19.35
C LYS A 26 1.61 -8.88 19.38
N GLU A 27 0.58 -9.62 19.75
CA GLU A 27 0.65 -11.08 19.86
C GLU A 27 0.88 -11.72 18.49
N ILE A 28 0.08 -11.36 17.49
CA ILE A 28 0.18 -11.94 16.15
C ILE A 28 1.44 -11.48 15.40
N ILE A 29 1.94 -10.27 15.69
CA ILE A 29 3.18 -9.75 15.10
C ILE A 29 4.37 -10.61 15.55
N ARG A 30 4.40 -11.07 16.81
CA ARG A 30 5.54 -11.78 17.41
C ARG A 30 5.62 -13.27 17.11
N ILE A 31 4.54 -13.88 16.61
CA ILE A 31 4.49 -15.32 16.32
C ILE A 31 4.84 -15.67 14.85
N ASP A 32 5.51 -14.76 14.15
CA ASP A 32 5.96 -14.94 12.76
C ASP A 32 4.85 -15.37 11.78
N ILE A 33 3.62 -14.88 11.98
CA ILE A 33 2.48 -15.22 11.13
C ILE A 33 2.69 -14.76 9.68
N ASN A 34 1.84 -15.24 8.77
CA ASN A 34 1.89 -14.88 7.36
C ASN A 34 1.63 -13.38 7.14
N GLU A 35 2.37 -12.77 6.20
CA GLU A 35 2.22 -11.37 5.79
C GLU A 35 0.77 -11.01 5.44
N ARG A 36 0.01 -11.91 4.78
CA ARG A 36 -1.42 -11.69 4.48
C ARG A 36 -2.27 -11.46 5.72
N THR A 37 -1.96 -12.16 6.81
CA THR A 37 -2.69 -11.98 8.08
C THR A 37 -2.36 -10.61 8.67
N LEU A 38 -1.08 -10.24 8.67
CA LEU A 38 -0.65 -8.92 9.13
C LEU A 38 -1.28 -7.79 8.27
N SER A 39 -1.34 -7.96 6.94
CA SER A 39 -1.94 -6.99 6.01
C SER A 39 -3.44 -6.84 6.25
N ALA A 40 -4.16 -7.95 6.47
CA ALA A 40 -5.57 -7.91 6.81
C ALA A 40 -5.84 -7.18 8.14
N ARG A 41 -4.95 -7.32 9.13
CA ARG A 41 -5.10 -6.61 10.41
C ARG A 41 -4.77 -5.12 10.29
N LEU A 42 -3.75 -4.75 9.53
CA LEU A 42 -3.49 -3.34 9.23
C LEU A 42 -4.65 -2.71 8.43
N MET A 43 -5.20 -3.41 7.44
CA MET A 43 -6.39 -3.01 6.69
C MET A 43 -7.59 -2.75 7.62
N PHE A 44 -7.81 -3.63 8.61
CA PHE A 44 -8.88 -3.46 9.60
C PHE A 44 -8.71 -2.15 10.39
N HIS A 45 -7.50 -1.85 10.86
CA HIS A 45 -7.22 -0.61 11.60
C HIS A 45 -7.36 0.64 10.72
N LEU A 46 -6.90 0.59 9.48
CA LEU A 46 -7.10 1.66 8.49
C LEU A 46 -8.59 1.95 8.27
N GLN A 47 -9.39 0.92 7.98
CA GLN A 47 -10.83 1.07 7.73
C GLN A 47 -11.55 1.62 8.97
N THR A 48 -11.17 1.16 10.16
CA THR A 48 -11.77 1.60 11.43
C THR A 48 -11.51 3.09 11.68
N ILE A 49 -10.27 3.57 11.47
CA ILE A 49 -9.95 5.00 11.63
C ILE A 49 -10.76 5.86 10.67
N LEU A 50 -10.92 5.42 9.42
CA LEU A 50 -11.72 6.15 8.44
C LEU A 50 -13.20 6.24 8.82
N LEU A 51 -13.73 5.27 9.57
CA LEU A 51 -15.15 5.24 9.97
C LEU A 51 -15.40 5.95 11.31
N GLU A 52 -14.45 5.91 12.23
CA GLU A 52 -14.64 6.37 13.61
C GLU A 52 -14.07 7.76 13.88
N ASP A 53 -13.00 8.16 13.20
CA ASP A 53 -12.38 9.46 13.41
C ASP A 53 -13.26 10.57 12.83
N LYS A 54 -13.67 11.52 13.68
CA LYS A 54 -14.49 12.67 13.27
C LYS A 54 -13.85 13.50 12.16
N LEU A 55 -12.52 13.53 12.08
CA LEU A 55 -11.79 14.24 11.02
C LEU A 55 -11.94 13.57 9.66
N TYR A 56 -12.04 12.24 9.63
CA TYR A 56 -11.98 11.44 8.39
C TYR A 56 -13.34 10.91 7.95
N ARG A 57 -14.22 10.59 8.90
CA ARG A 57 -15.49 9.89 8.67
C ARG A 57 -16.30 10.48 7.53
N GLU A 58 -16.63 11.77 7.58
CA GLU A 58 -17.48 12.35 6.54
C GLU A 58 -16.76 12.50 5.20
N LYS A 59 -15.46 12.78 5.22
CA LYS A 59 -14.65 12.97 4.02
C LYS A 59 -14.41 11.67 3.26
N TYR A 60 -14.23 10.56 3.99
CA TYR A 60 -13.85 9.26 3.43
C TYR A 60 -14.94 8.19 3.52
N LYS A 61 -16.19 8.55 3.87
CA LYS A 61 -17.31 7.60 4.04
C LYS A 61 -17.57 6.68 2.84
N THR A 62 -17.23 7.11 1.62
CA THR A 62 -17.41 6.32 0.40
C THR A 62 -16.19 5.52 -0.01
N TYR A 63 -15.07 5.66 0.71
CA TYR A 63 -13.84 4.92 0.43
C TYR A 63 -13.83 3.60 1.19
N SER A 64 -13.12 2.63 0.63
CA SER A 64 -12.92 1.30 1.21
C SER A 64 -11.43 1.01 1.31
N VAL A 65 -11.06 0.23 2.32
CA VAL A 65 -9.74 -0.38 2.43
C VAL A 65 -9.86 -1.87 2.10
N ASP A 66 -9.14 -2.33 1.08
CA ASP A 66 -9.22 -3.70 0.59
C ASP A 66 -7.83 -4.33 0.47
N CYS A 67 -7.71 -5.63 0.79
CA CYS A 67 -6.52 -6.43 0.53
C CYS A 67 -6.59 -7.13 -0.83
N GLU A 68 -5.44 -7.27 -1.49
CA GLU A 68 -5.26 -8.01 -2.76
C GLU A 68 -6.23 -7.59 -3.89
N TYR A 69 -6.77 -6.35 -3.82
CA TYR A 69 -7.78 -5.88 -4.75
C TYR A 69 -7.16 -5.55 -6.12
N ASN A 70 -7.48 -6.38 -7.11
CA ASN A 70 -6.87 -6.34 -8.44
C ASN A 70 -7.78 -5.75 -9.52
N ARG A 71 -8.70 -4.84 -9.19
CA ARG A 71 -9.54 -4.16 -10.18
C ARG A 71 -9.24 -2.66 -10.22
N ILE A 72 -9.28 -2.09 -11.42
CA ILE A 72 -9.27 -0.63 -11.65
C ILE A 72 -10.71 -0.13 -11.62
N ASN A 73 -11.62 -0.87 -12.27
CA ASN A 73 -13.05 -0.67 -12.22
C ASN A 73 -13.77 -2.02 -12.41
N GLU A 74 -15.10 -2.02 -12.57
CA GLU A 74 -15.91 -3.23 -12.72
C GLU A 74 -15.46 -4.15 -13.88
N TYR A 75 -14.84 -3.59 -14.92
CA TYR A 75 -14.49 -4.29 -16.15
C TYR A 75 -12.98 -4.50 -16.34
N LYS A 76 -12.13 -3.74 -15.64
CA LYS A 76 -10.68 -3.69 -15.85
C LYS A 76 -9.89 -4.26 -14.67
N ILE A 77 -9.01 -5.23 -14.94
CA ILE A 77 -8.08 -5.82 -13.97
C ILE A 77 -6.81 -4.94 -13.87
N LYS A 78 -6.25 -4.79 -12.66
CA LYS A 78 -4.94 -4.15 -12.44
C LYS A 78 -3.84 -5.01 -13.04
N THR A 79 -3.12 -4.46 -14.01
CA THR A 79 -2.08 -5.18 -14.72
C THR A 79 -0.89 -4.27 -15.02
N LEU A 80 0.33 -4.77 -14.82
CA LEU A 80 1.54 -4.11 -15.32
C LEU A 80 1.73 -4.46 -16.78
N LYS A 81 1.60 -3.46 -17.64
CA LYS A 81 2.17 -3.47 -18.98
C LYS A 81 3.69 -3.29 -18.80
N ARG A 82 4.43 -4.20 -19.43
CA ARG A 82 5.86 -4.49 -19.22
C ARG A 82 6.73 -3.27 -18.90
N TYR A 83 7.49 -3.39 -17.81
CA TYR A 83 8.70 -2.61 -17.53
C TYR A 83 9.90 -3.55 -17.52
N GLU A 84 11.02 -3.11 -18.09
CA GLU A 84 12.20 -3.93 -18.43
C GLU A 84 12.86 -4.62 -17.23
N ASN A 85 12.54 -4.22 -15.99
CA ASN A 85 13.23 -4.66 -14.77
C ASN A 85 12.53 -5.81 -13.99
N PHE A 86 11.38 -6.30 -14.45
CA PHE A 86 10.74 -7.49 -13.84
C PHE A 86 11.11 -8.72 -14.66
N GLU A 87 12.12 -9.48 -14.21
CA GLU A 87 12.53 -10.74 -14.84
C GLU A 87 11.32 -11.67 -15.09
N ILE A 88 11.25 -12.16 -16.32
CA ILE A 88 10.21 -13.05 -16.84
C ILE A 88 10.76 -14.46 -16.76
N ASP A 89 10.11 -15.31 -15.96
CA ASP A 89 10.15 -16.74 -16.21
C ASP A 89 9.06 -17.04 -17.27
N ASP A 90 9.51 -17.51 -18.42
CA ASP A 90 8.78 -18.03 -19.59
C ASP A 90 7.89 -17.11 -20.48
N ASN A 91 8.50 -16.78 -21.63
CA ASN A 91 7.95 -16.87 -22.99
C ASN A 91 6.46 -16.59 -23.17
N SER A 92 6.09 -15.30 -23.12
CA SER A 92 4.85 -14.78 -23.72
C SER A 92 4.74 -13.28 -23.48
N ASP A 93 4.01 -12.60 -24.35
CA ASP A 93 3.46 -11.25 -24.15
C ASP A 93 2.45 -11.21 -22.97
N LYS A 94 2.91 -11.54 -21.76
CA LYS A 94 2.08 -11.74 -20.58
C LYS A 94 2.00 -10.46 -19.73
N ILE A 95 0.87 -9.78 -19.90
CA ILE A 95 0.30 -8.84 -18.94
C ILE A 95 0.32 -9.45 -17.52
N ARG A 96 1.07 -8.88 -16.57
CA ARG A 96 1.14 -9.40 -15.19
C ARG A 96 0.07 -8.76 -14.31
N LYS A 97 -0.80 -9.58 -13.72
CA LYS A 97 -1.77 -9.12 -12.71
C LYS A 97 -1.03 -8.67 -11.45
N ILE A 98 -1.39 -7.50 -10.90
CA ILE A 98 -0.91 -7.04 -9.59
C ILE A 98 -1.98 -7.25 -8.54
N PHE A 99 -1.54 -7.62 -7.33
CA PHE A 99 -2.35 -7.74 -6.14
C PHE A 99 -1.61 -6.97 -5.04
N PRO A 100 -1.85 -5.66 -4.89
CA PRO A 100 -1.22 -4.91 -3.81
C PRO A 100 -1.73 -5.42 -2.47
N ASP A 101 -0.88 -5.43 -1.44
CA ASP A 101 -1.25 -6.00 -0.14
C ASP A 101 -2.44 -5.28 0.48
N ILE A 102 -2.47 -3.95 0.42
CA ILE A 102 -3.58 -3.12 0.90
C ILE A 102 -3.77 -1.90 -0.01
N ILE A 103 -5.01 -1.54 -0.29
CA ILE A 103 -5.35 -0.29 -0.98
C ILE A 103 -6.45 0.48 -0.26
N LEU A 104 -6.37 1.81 -0.28
CA LEU A 104 -7.45 2.74 0.06
C LEU A 104 -7.95 3.41 -1.22
N HIS A 105 -9.19 3.15 -1.60
CA HIS A 105 -9.76 3.54 -2.89
C HIS A 105 -11.27 3.63 -2.85
N LYS A 106 -11.89 4.14 -3.92
CA LYS A 106 -13.32 3.93 -4.19
C LYS A 106 -13.48 2.77 -5.17
N ARG A 107 -14.20 1.73 -4.73
CA ARG A 107 -14.51 0.58 -5.58
C ARG A 107 -15.29 1.03 -6.82
N LYS A 108 -14.95 0.45 -7.98
CA LYS A 108 -15.54 0.77 -9.30
C LYS A 108 -15.22 2.17 -9.85
N GLU A 109 -14.41 2.97 -9.16
CA GLU A 109 -13.94 4.28 -9.61
C GLU A 109 -12.41 4.28 -9.72
N GLU A 110 -11.84 5.20 -10.51
CA GLU A 110 -10.39 5.37 -10.63
C GLU A 110 -9.82 6.35 -9.57
N ASP A 111 -10.46 6.41 -8.40
CA ASP A 111 -10.08 7.26 -7.27
C ASP A 111 -9.27 6.46 -6.24
N ASN A 112 -7.96 6.42 -6.47
CA ASN A 112 -6.98 5.65 -5.71
C ASN A 112 -6.17 6.56 -4.77
N LEU A 113 -6.29 6.36 -3.45
CA LEU A 113 -5.61 7.21 -2.46
C LEU A 113 -4.29 6.61 -2.00
N ILE A 114 -4.33 5.42 -1.40
CA ILE A 114 -3.14 4.78 -0.81
C ILE A 114 -2.97 3.38 -1.40
N VAL A 115 -1.75 3.03 -1.78
CA VAL A 115 -1.31 1.64 -2.00
C VAL A 115 -0.22 1.31 -0.98
N ILE A 116 -0.30 0.13 -0.38
CA ILE A 116 0.65 -0.34 0.63
C ILE A 116 1.18 -1.70 0.19
N GLU A 117 2.51 -1.84 0.21
CA GLU A 117 3.22 -3.12 0.15
C GLU A 117 3.85 -3.38 1.52
N MET A 118 3.60 -4.56 2.09
CA MET A 118 4.02 -4.90 3.44
C MET A 118 4.94 -6.12 3.48
N LYS A 119 5.96 -6.05 4.32
CA LYS A 119 6.94 -7.13 4.51
C LYS A 119 7.26 -7.33 5.98
N LYS A 120 7.63 -8.56 6.37
CA LYS A 120 8.25 -8.82 7.67
C LYS A 120 9.73 -8.45 7.64
N SER A 121 10.28 -7.99 8.76
CA SER A 121 11.72 -7.71 8.89
C SER A 121 12.61 -8.91 8.60
N THR A 122 12.10 -10.12 8.88
CA THR A 122 12.77 -11.40 8.61
C THR A 122 12.74 -11.85 7.14
N SER A 123 12.05 -11.12 6.27
CA SER A 123 12.06 -11.40 4.84
C SER A 123 13.44 -11.05 4.25
N ASN A 124 14.28 -12.06 4.02
CA ASN A 124 15.67 -11.87 3.58
C ASN A 124 15.84 -11.64 2.08
N ASN A 125 14.75 -11.69 1.29
CA ASN A 125 14.82 -11.54 -0.15
C ASN A 125 14.85 -10.05 -0.55
N LYS A 126 16.07 -9.50 -0.68
CA LYS A 126 16.31 -8.10 -1.07
C LYS A 126 15.69 -7.76 -2.43
N ASP A 127 15.76 -8.67 -3.40
CA ASP A 127 15.23 -8.43 -4.74
C ASP A 127 13.70 -8.31 -4.72
N CYS A 128 13.01 -9.10 -3.89
CA CYS A 128 11.58 -8.96 -3.66
C CYS A 128 11.24 -7.58 -3.06
N LYS A 129 11.99 -7.15 -2.04
CA LYS A 129 11.78 -5.85 -1.40
C LYS A 129 12.00 -4.68 -2.37
N GLU A 130 13.00 -4.75 -3.24
CA GLU A 130 13.24 -3.73 -4.26
C GLU A 130 12.14 -3.74 -5.34
N LYS A 131 11.70 -4.94 -5.77
CA LYS A 131 10.58 -5.08 -6.70
C LYS A 131 9.29 -4.45 -6.16
N ASP A 132 9.04 -4.53 -4.85
CA ASP A 132 7.87 -3.89 -4.23
C ASP A 132 8.02 -2.35 -4.21
N ARG A 133 9.21 -1.81 -3.94
CA ARG A 133 9.48 -0.35 -4.08
C ARG A 133 9.28 0.15 -5.50
N GLU A 134 9.78 -0.59 -6.49
CA GLU A 134 9.60 -0.25 -7.91
C GLU A 134 8.12 -0.26 -8.31
N ARG A 135 7.33 -1.22 -7.79
CA ARG A 135 5.87 -1.20 -7.98
C ARG A 135 5.23 0.06 -7.40
N LEU A 136 5.63 0.47 -6.19
CA LEU A 136 5.08 1.68 -5.56
C LEU A 136 5.41 2.95 -6.37
N LYS A 137 6.61 3.04 -6.95
CA LYS A 137 6.94 4.12 -7.91
C LYS A 137 5.99 4.09 -9.09
N ILE A 138 5.86 2.95 -9.78
CA ILE A 138 4.96 2.81 -10.95
C ILE A 138 3.50 3.15 -10.58
N MET A 139 3.01 2.66 -9.45
CA MET A 139 1.61 2.84 -9.05
C MET A 139 1.27 4.27 -8.63
N THR A 140 2.28 5.09 -8.29
CA THR A 140 2.12 6.49 -7.88
C THR A 140 2.53 7.48 -8.97
N ASP A 141 3.08 7.03 -10.10
CA ASP A 141 3.42 7.90 -11.22
C ASP A 141 2.17 8.24 -12.06
N LEU A 142 1.86 9.53 -12.11
CA LEU A 142 0.71 10.08 -12.84
C LEU A 142 0.90 10.06 -14.37
N ASN A 143 2.14 9.89 -14.84
CA ASN A 143 2.46 9.81 -16.26
C ASN A 143 2.64 8.36 -16.72
N ASP A 144 2.45 7.39 -15.83
CA ASP A 144 2.62 5.97 -16.14
C ASP A 144 1.49 5.46 -17.06
N PRO A 145 1.81 4.72 -18.14
CA PRO A 145 0.83 4.18 -19.08
C PRO A 145 -0.16 3.18 -18.46
N ASN A 146 0.10 2.63 -17.27
CA ASN A 146 -0.83 1.79 -16.54
C ASN A 146 -1.94 2.60 -15.85
N ASN A 147 -1.70 3.89 -15.59
CA ASN A 147 -2.67 4.86 -15.05
C ASN A 147 -3.29 4.39 -13.72
N PHE A 148 -2.47 3.87 -12.80
CA PHE A 148 -2.94 3.47 -11.46
C PHE A 148 -3.26 4.68 -10.58
N ASN A 149 -2.44 5.74 -10.70
CA ASN A 149 -2.65 7.06 -10.11
C ASN A 149 -2.95 7.04 -8.60
N TYR A 150 -2.26 6.21 -7.83
CA TYR A 150 -2.34 6.29 -6.37
C TYR A 150 -1.71 7.59 -5.89
N THR A 151 -2.39 8.29 -4.99
CA THR A 151 -1.88 9.56 -4.42
C THR A 151 -0.65 9.32 -3.52
N LEU A 152 -0.64 8.21 -2.77
CA LEU A 152 0.43 7.84 -1.85
C LEU A 152 0.74 6.34 -1.97
N GLY A 153 2.02 6.01 -2.12
CA GLY A 153 2.54 4.65 -1.95
C GLY A 153 3.22 4.52 -0.59
N VAL A 154 3.09 3.37 0.04
CA VAL A 154 3.72 3.09 1.34
C VAL A 154 4.39 1.72 1.28
N TYR A 155 5.70 1.70 1.52
CA TYR A 155 6.40 0.45 1.85
C TYR A 155 6.49 0.36 3.36
N PHE A 156 6.01 -0.74 3.94
CA PHE A 156 6.04 -0.96 5.38
C PHE A 156 6.67 -2.30 5.74
N GLU A 157 7.83 -2.25 6.37
CA GLU A 157 8.48 -3.40 6.96
C GLU A 157 8.18 -3.47 8.46
N VAL A 158 7.40 -4.48 8.86
CA VAL A 158 7.07 -4.71 10.27
C VAL A 158 8.16 -5.52 10.95
N ASP A 159 8.77 -4.94 11.99
CA ASP A 159 9.68 -5.66 12.86
C ASP A 159 8.90 -6.64 13.75
N ILE A 160 9.13 -7.93 13.53
CA ILE A 160 8.52 -9.01 14.29
C ILE A 160 9.40 -9.51 15.44
N ILE A 161 10.66 -9.08 15.51
CA ILE A 161 11.65 -9.55 16.50
C ILE A 161 11.56 -8.72 17.79
N GLY A 162 10.87 -7.57 17.75
CA GLY A 162 10.56 -6.75 18.92
C GLY A 162 11.60 -5.70 19.27
N ASN A 163 12.50 -5.37 18.33
CA ASN A 163 13.47 -4.28 18.48
C ASN A 163 12.85 -2.90 18.13
N ASN A 164 11.60 -2.89 17.66
CA ASN A 164 10.87 -1.71 17.21
C ASN A 164 11.54 -1.03 15.99
N ASN A 165 12.28 -1.80 15.18
CA ASN A 165 13.02 -1.33 14.00
C ASN A 165 12.18 -1.41 12.73
N HIS A 166 11.01 -0.81 12.75
CA HIS A 166 10.11 -0.74 11.59
C HIS A 166 10.71 0.13 10.48
N ILE A 167 10.58 -0.29 9.21
CA ILE A 167 10.97 0.53 8.05
C ILE A 167 9.69 1.06 7.40
N ILE A 168 9.64 2.35 7.14
CA ILE A 168 8.53 3.00 6.45
C ILE A 168 9.11 3.94 5.41
N GLU A 169 8.68 3.77 4.17
CA GLU A 169 9.05 4.63 3.06
C GLU A 169 7.78 5.07 2.32
N PHE A 170 7.72 6.34 1.96
CA PHE A 170 6.59 6.92 1.24
C PHE A 170 6.97 7.15 -0.21
N PHE A 171 6.00 7.04 -1.12
CA PHE A 171 6.19 7.25 -2.56
C PHE A 171 5.09 8.17 -3.10
N VAL A 172 5.48 9.17 -3.87
CA VAL A 172 4.59 10.14 -4.51
C VAL A 172 5.13 10.49 -5.89
N ASN A 173 4.27 10.51 -6.91
CA ASN A 173 4.64 10.86 -8.28
C ASN A 173 5.85 10.07 -8.81
N GLY A 174 5.87 8.75 -8.56
CA GLY A 174 6.94 7.87 -9.04
C GLY A 174 8.25 7.94 -8.27
N LYS A 175 8.32 8.64 -7.13
CA LYS A 175 9.56 8.86 -6.39
C LYS A 175 9.38 8.65 -4.90
N GLU A 176 10.45 8.25 -4.22
CA GLU A 176 10.48 8.25 -2.76
C GLU A 176 10.25 9.67 -2.24
N TYR A 177 9.32 9.80 -1.32
CA TYR A 177 8.91 11.04 -0.68
C TYR A 177 9.56 11.14 0.70
N LYS A 178 10.46 12.11 0.85
CA LYS A 178 11.09 12.44 2.13
C LYS A 178 10.31 13.56 2.80
N LYS A 179 9.85 13.31 4.01
CA LYS A 179 9.21 14.32 4.85
C LYS A 179 10.30 15.31 5.28
N ASN A 180 10.24 16.53 4.74
CA ASN A 180 11.07 17.65 5.19
C ASN A 180 10.62 18.16 6.56
#